data_AF-A0A7C3HBZ4-F1
#
_entry.id   AF-A0A7C3HBZ4-F1
#
_cell.length_a   1.000
_cell.length_b   1.000
_cell.length_c   1.000
_cell.angle_alpha   90.00
_cell.angle_beta   90.00
_cell.angle_gamma   90.00
#
_symmetry.space_group_name_H-M   'P 1'
#
loop_
_entity.id
_entity.type
_entity.pdbx_description
1 polymer ?
#
loop_
_entity_poly.entity_id
_entity_poly.type
_entity_poly.pdbx_seq_one_letter_code
_entity_poly.pdbx_strand_id
1 'polypeptide(L)' 'MDLDPQKIHLQAVEGVQWRDSSLGCPESGQNYLMVITPGYRIYLEAEGQVYEYHADENRVVRCDNPQPPLEKNSGSD' A
#
# COMPACT_ATOMS: atom_id res chain seq x y z
N MET A 1 -19.65 -12.22 9.86
CA MET A 1 -18.28 -12.33 10.42
C MET A 1 -18.00 -10.99 11.05
N ASP A 2 -18.01 -10.92 12.39
CA ASP A 2 -17.67 -9.70 13.12
C ASP A 2 -16.28 -9.88 13.71
N LEU A 3 -15.32 -9.13 13.18
CA LEU A 3 -13.98 -9.02 13.76
C LEU A 3 -14.02 -7.93 14.83
N ASP A 4 -13.50 -8.24 16.02
CA ASP A 4 -13.28 -7.24 17.07
C ASP A 4 -12.16 -6.28 16.61
N PRO A 5 -12.40 -4.97 16.47
CA PRO A 5 -11.38 -4.01 16.05
C PRO A 5 -10.13 -4.03 16.93
N GLN A 6 -10.23 -4.45 18.20
CA GLN A 6 -9.07 -4.57 19.09
C GLN A 6 -8.10 -5.68 18.68
N LYS A 7 -8.52 -6.59 17.80
CA LYS A 7 -7.69 -7.68 17.25
C LYS A 7 -7.03 -7.32 15.92
N ILE A 8 -7.16 -6.07 15.48
CA ILE A 8 -6.44 -5.54 14.32
C ILE A 8 -5.17 -4.87 14.84
N HIS A 9 -4.02 -5.36 14.38
CA HIS A 9 -2.71 -4.86 14.78
C HIS A 9 -2.00 -4.21 13.59
N LEU A 10 -1.42 -3.03 13.82
CA LEU A 10 -0.54 -2.39 12.86
C LEU A 10 0.83 -3.06 12.89
N GLN A 11 1.23 -3.69 11.79
CA GLN A 11 2.53 -4.36 11.69
C GLN A 11 3.62 -3.40 11.20
N ALA A 12 3.35 -2.65 10.14
CA ALA A 12 4.30 -1.70 9.59
C ALA A 12 3.61 -0.58 8.81
N VAL A 13 4.27 0.59 8.77
CA VAL A 13 3.94 1.71 7.90
C VAL A 13 5.23 2.22 7.29
N GLU A 14 5.30 2.23 5.97
CA GLU A 14 6.48 2.67 5.24
C GLU A 14 6.10 3.82 4.32
N GLY A 15 6.80 4.95 4.45
CA GLY A 15 6.70 6.02 3.45
C GLY A 15 7.37 5.59 2.15
N VAL A 16 6.65 5.57 1.04
CA VAL A 16 7.09 5.07 -0.27
C VAL A 16 6.73 6.05 -1.39
N GLN A 17 7.23 5.78 -2.60
CA GLN A 17 6.84 6.50 -3.81
C GLN A 17 6.27 5.51 -4.82
N TRP A 18 5.01 5.70 -5.19
CA TRP A 18 4.32 4.87 -6.18
C TRP A 18 4.67 5.31 -7.60
N ARG A 19 4.72 4.33 -8.52
CA ARG A 19 5.10 4.56 -9.93
C ARG A 19 4.06 5.35 -10.71
N ASP A 20 2.81 5.26 -10.30
CA ASP A 20 1.66 5.89 -10.93
C ASP A 20 0.54 6.14 -9.90
N SER A 21 -0.53 6.76 -10.36
CA SER A 21 -1.74 7.03 -9.57
C SER A 21 -2.55 5.78 -9.22
N SER A 22 -2.16 4.56 -9.60
CA SER A 22 -2.78 3.32 -9.12
C SER A 22 -2.34 2.96 -7.70
N LEU A 23 -1.31 3.64 -7.18
CA LEU A 23 -0.67 3.34 -5.92
C LEU A 23 -0.10 1.91 -5.90
N GLY A 24 0.32 1.38 -7.05
CA GLY A 24 0.79 -0.01 -7.16
C GLY A 24 -0.32 -1.07 -7.11
N CYS A 25 -1.59 -0.67 -7.20
CA CYS A 25 -2.76 -1.57 -7.18
C CYS A 25 -3.64 -1.35 -8.43
N PRO A 26 -3.13 -1.62 -9.65
CA PRO A 26 -3.90 -1.36 -10.85
C PRO A 26 -5.06 -2.36 -11.02
N GLU A 27 -6.26 -1.83 -11.18
CA GLU A 27 -7.44 -2.59 -11.60
C GLU A 27 -7.51 -2.76 -13.13
N SER A 28 -7.99 -3.93 -13.58
CA SER A 28 -8.15 -4.24 -15.00
C SER A 28 -9.15 -3.29 -15.67
N GLY A 29 -8.80 -2.76 -16.85
CA GLY A 29 -9.66 -1.87 -17.63
C GLY A 29 -9.66 -0.41 -17.15
N GLN A 30 -8.92 -0.08 -16.10
CA GLN A 30 -8.73 1.31 -15.66
C GLN A 30 -7.47 1.92 -16.26
N ASN A 31 -7.52 3.23 -16.48
CA ASN A 31 -6.36 4.02 -16.89
C ASN A 31 -5.84 4.83 -15.70
N TYR A 32 -4.54 4.72 -15.45
CA TYR A 32 -3.87 5.45 -14.38
C TYR A 32 -2.89 6.48 -14.95
N LEU A 33 -2.83 7.64 -14.31
CA LEU A 33 -1.84 8.67 -14.61
C LEU A 33 -0.45 8.18 -14.20
N MET A 34 0.51 8.27 -15.12
CA MET A 34 1.93 7.96 -14.86
C MET A 34 2.61 9.11 -14.10
N VAL A 35 2.22 9.32 -12.86
CA VAL A 35 2.78 10.34 -11.96
C VAL A 35 3.34 9.66 -10.72
N ILE A 36 4.56 10.05 -10.34
CA ILE A 36 5.14 9.57 -9.08
C ILE A 36 4.33 10.11 -7.94
N THR A 37 3.73 9.21 -7.15
CA THR A 37 2.78 9.55 -6.10
C THR A 37 3.39 9.19 -4.75
N PRO A 38 3.77 10.18 -3.91
CA PRO A 38 4.17 9.92 -2.53
C PRO A 38 3.04 9.26 -1.75
N GLY A 39 3.38 8.33 -0.87
CA GLY A 39 2.36 7.58 -0.16
C GLY A 39 2.90 6.66 0.92
N TYR A 40 2.04 5.75 1.38
CA TYR A 40 2.35 4.79 2.42
C TYR A 40 2.00 3.37 2.03
N ARG A 41 2.88 2.43 2.35
CA ARG A 41 2.61 1.00 2.36
C ARG A 41 2.36 0.57 3.80
N ILE A 42 1.19 0.01 4.05
CA ILE A 42 0.66 -0.27 5.39
C ILE A 42 0.36 -1.76 5.49
N TYR A 43 0.88 -2.39 6.52
CA TYR A 43 0.62 -3.79 6.84
C TYR A 43 -0.23 -3.87 8.10
N LEU A 44 -1.42 -4.45 7.99
CA LEU A 44 -2.33 -4.72 9.11
C LEU A 44 -2.45 -6.23 9.30
N GLU A 45 -2.38 -6.70 10.54
CA GLU A 45 -2.68 -8.08 10.88
C GLU A 45 -4.06 -8.17 11.54
N ALA A 46 -4.88 -9.13 11.11
CA ALA A 46 -6.09 -9.53 11.80
C ALA A 46 -6.25 -11.05 11.74
N GLU A 47 -6.56 -11.67 12.88
CA GLU A 47 -6.73 -13.13 13.00
C GLU A 47 -5.57 -13.97 12.42
N GLY A 48 -4.33 -13.48 12.56
CA GLY A 48 -3.14 -14.16 12.04
C GLY A 48 -2.94 -14.01 10.52
N GLN A 49 -3.76 -13.20 9.84
CA GLN A 49 -3.58 -12.85 8.44
C GLN A 49 -3.07 -11.42 8.30
N VAL A 50 -2.07 -11.24 7.46
CA VAL A 50 -1.53 -9.92 7.11
C VAL A 50 -2.19 -9.41 5.84
N TYR A 51 -2.65 -8.16 5.89
CA TYR A 51 -3.29 -7.42 4.82
C TYR A 51 -2.44 -6.20 4.47
N GLU A 52 -2.19 -6.03 3.17
CA GLU A 52 -1.44 -4.90 2.63
C GLU A 52 -2.39 -3.83 2.09
N TYR A 53 -2.16 -2.60 2.52
CA TYR A 53 -2.89 -1.42 2.09
C TYR A 53 -1.92 -0.37 1.57
N HIS A 54 -2.25 0.25 0.46
CA HIS A 54 -1.49 1.34 -0.14
C HIS A 54 -2.27 2.63 -0.01
N ALA A 55 -1.59 3.72 0.28
CA ALA A 55 -2.22 5.03 0.49
C ALA A 55 -1.45 6.15 -0.21
N ASP A 56 -2.18 7.21 -0.56
CA ASP A 56 -1.66 8.54 -0.86
C ASP A 56 -2.27 9.56 0.12
N GLU A 57 -2.15 10.85 -0.17
CA GLU A 57 -2.74 11.92 0.66
C GLU A 57 -4.28 11.92 0.69
N ASN A 58 -4.93 11.29 -0.28
CA ASN A 58 -6.37 11.39 -0.53
C ASN A 58 -7.13 10.10 -0.23
N ARG A 59 -6.48 8.93 -0.35
CA ARG A 59 -7.15 7.63 -0.22
C ARG A 59 -6.24 6.51 0.27
N VAL A 60 -6.90 5.46 0.75
CA VAL A 60 -6.31 4.17 1.13
C VAL A 60 -7.00 3.08 0.32
N VAL A 61 -6.22 2.17 -0.26
CA VAL A 61 -6.71 1.02 -1.05
C VAL A 61 -6.12 -0.28 -0.49
N ARG A 62 -6.93 -1.34 -0.45
CA ARG A 62 -6.43 -2.69 -0.18
C ARG A 62 -5.79 -3.24 -1.45
N CYS A 63 -4.59 -3.79 -1.35
CA CYS A 63 -3.84 -4.28 -2.50
C CYS A 63 -3.67 -5.79 -2.44
N ASP A 64 -4.47 -6.53 -3.20
CA ASP A 64 -4.34 -8.00 -3.23
C ASP A 64 -3.28 -8.48 -4.24
N ASN A 65 -2.88 -7.63 -5.21
CA ASN A 65 -1.81 -7.92 -6.16
C ASN A 65 -0.85 -6.71 -6.29
N PRO A 66 0.02 -6.49 -5.29
CA PRO A 66 0.84 -5.29 -5.21
C PRO A 66 1.95 -5.27 -6.24
N GLN A 67 2.11 -4.12 -6.90
CA GLN A 67 3.32 -3.77 -7.63
C GLN A 67 4.28 -3.03 -6.70
N PRO A 68 5.59 -3.30 -6.78
CA PRO A 68 6.55 -2.69 -5.89
C PRO A 68 6.63 -1.18 -6.11
N PRO A 69 6.77 -0.38 -5.04
CA PRO A 69 7.04 1.04 -5.18
C PRO A 69 8.37 1.28 -5.90
N LEU A 70 8.64 2.54 -6.24
CA LEU A 70 9.99 2.92 -6.66
C LEU A 70 10.97 2.59 -5.53
N GLU A 71 12.02 1.82 -5.86
CA GLU A 71 13.11 1.61 -4.92
C GLU A 71 13.70 2.98 -4.57
N LYS A 72 13.72 3.30 -3.28
CA LYS A 72 14.61 4.35 -2.79
C LYS A 72 16.00 3.79 -3.04
N ASN A 73 16.70 4.24 -4.09
CA ASN A 73 18.08 3.87 -4.32
C ASN A 73 18.79 3.89 -2.97
N SER A 74 19.18 2.72 -2.50
CA SER A 74 20.02 2.54 -1.34
C SER A 74 21.30 3.31 -1.65
N GLY A 75 21.42 4.50 -1.05
CA GLY A 75 22.74 5.04 -0.75
C GLY A 75 23.46 3.93 -0.01
N SER A 76 24.42 3.31 -0.69
CA SER A 76 25.43 2.51 -0.04
C SER A 76 26.31 3.50 0.72
N ASP A 77 25.96 3.75 1.98
CA ASP A 77 26.84 3.85 3.16
C ASP A 77 26.02 4.14 4.42
#